data_AF-A0A3N7EDF1-F1
#
_entry.id   AF-A0A3N7EDF1-F1
#
_cell.length_a   1.000
_cell.length_b   1.000
_cell.length_c   1.000
_cell.angle_alpha   90.00
_cell.angle_beta   90.00
_cell.angle_gamma   90.00
#
_symmetry.space_group_name_H-M   'P 1'
#
loop_
_entity.id
_entity.type
_entity.pdbx_description
1 polymer ?
#
loop_
_entity_poly.entity_id
_entity_poly.type
_entity_poly.pdbx_seq_one_letter_code
_entity_poly.pdbx_strand_id
1 'polypeptide(L)' 'MDCPTGKVVHTLKTAKAASKRARRRTEKPLVPYQCSLCGQWHVGQSNGMKRRVKTIYDNHQLRFT' A
#
# COMPACT_ATOMS: atom_id res chain seq x y z
N MET A 1 11.74 6.45 9.75
CA MET A 1 10.32 6.76 10.02
C MET A 1 9.52 5.53 9.72
N ASP A 2 9.17 4.80 10.78
CA ASP A 2 8.41 3.57 10.68
C ASP A 2 6.96 3.86 10.30
N CYS A 3 6.36 2.97 9.52
CA CYS A 3 4.95 3.07 9.18
C CYS A 3 4.11 2.71 10.42
N PRO A 4 3.07 3.49 10.79
CA PRO A 4 2.23 3.20 11.97
C PRO A 4 1.50 1.85 11.88
N THR A 5 1.46 1.24 10.69
CA THR A 5 0.90 -0.10 10.46
C THR A 5 1.94 -1.23 10.62
N GLY A 6 3.17 -0.91 11.03
CA GLY A 6 4.27 -1.89 11.17
C GLY A 6 4.81 -2.44 9.85
N LYS A 7 4.36 -1.89 8.71
CA LYS A 7 4.76 -2.38 7.38
C LYS A 7 6.15 -1.90 7.00
N VAL A 8 6.93 -2.82 6.41
CA VAL A 8 8.28 -2.54 5.91
C VAL A 8 8.25 -1.43 4.86
N VAL A 9 9.01 -0.38 5.12
CA VAL A 9 9.13 0.79 4.25
C VAL A 9 10.07 0.48 3.09
N HIS A 10 9.67 0.90 1.90
CA HIS A 10 10.44 0.83 0.67
C HIS A 10 10.48 2.19 -0.03
N THR A 11 11.45 2.33 -0.92
CA THR A 11 11.43 3.28 -2.03
C THR A 11 10.70 2.67 -3.23
N LEU A 12 10.26 3.48 -4.20
CA LEU A 12 9.60 2.96 -5.41
C LEU A 12 10.42 1.87 -6.13
N LYS A 13 11.74 2.07 -6.24
CA LYS A 13 12.66 1.11 -6.88
C LYS A 13 12.71 -0.21 -6.11
N THR A 14 12.84 -0.14 -4.78
CA THR A 14 12.93 -1.34 -3.93
C THR A 14 11.59 -2.06 -3.81
N ALA A 15 10.46 -1.33 -3.79
CA ALA A 15 9.12 -1.89 -3.80
C ALA A 15 8.84 -2.68 -5.09
N LYS A 16 9.24 -2.17 -6.26
CA LYS A 16 9.14 -2.92 -7.54
C LYS A 16 9.98 -4.20 -7.55
N ALA A 17 11.20 -4.14 -7.01
CA ALA A 17 12.06 -5.32 -6.93
C ALA A 17 11.49 -6.36 -5.94
N ALA A 18 11.01 -5.90 -4.78
CA ALA A 18 10.40 -6.73 -3.75
C ALA A 18 9.11 -7.39 -4.26
N SER A 19 8.23 -6.65 -4.96
CA SER A 19 7.02 -7.22 -5.55
C SER A 19 7.32 -8.30 -6.59
N LYS A 20 8.33 -8.09 -7.45
CA LYS A 20 8.78 -9.09 -8.43
C LYS A 20 9.31 -10.36 -7.77
N ARG A 21 10.09 -10.23 -6.67
CA ARG A 21 10.57 -11.38 -5.89
C ARG A 21 9.43 -12.11 -5.18
N ALA A 22 8.53 -11.37 -4.56
CA ALA A 22 7.44 -11.95 -3.79
C ALA A 22 6.42 -12.65 -4.71
N ARG A 23 6.12 -12.11 -5.90
CA ARG A 23 5.31 -12.78 -6.93
C ARG A 23 5.88 -14.14 -7.36
N ARG A 24 7.20 -14.36 -7.27
CA ARG A 24 7.80 -15.68 -7.57
C ARG A 24 7.63 -16.69 -6.43
N ARG A 25 7.45 -16.21 -5.19
CA ARG A 25 7.34 -17.04 -3.97
C ARG A 25 5.91 -17.28 -3.53
N THR A 26 5.00 -16.41 -3.92
CA THR A 26 3.58 -16.47 -3.54
C THR A 26 2.73 -16.54 -4.81
N GLU A 27 1.70 -17.39 -4.79
CA GLU A 27 0.73 -17.51 -5.89
C GLU A 27 -0.08 -16.22 -6.09
N LYS A 28 -0.16 -15.39 -5.06
CA LYS A 28 -0.93 -14.14 -5.07
C LYS A 28 -0.12 -12.98 -5.67
N PRO A 29 -0.70 -12.18 -6.58
CA PRO A 29 0.00 -11.04 -7.17
C PRO A 29 0.18 -9.93 -6.12
N LEU A 30 1.42 -9.75 -5.70
CA LEU A 30 1.83 -8.63 -4.84
C LEU A 30 2.25 -7.44 -5.71
N VAL A 31 1.77 -6.25 -5.36
CA VAL A 31 2.00 -5.00 -6.08
C VAL A 31 2.57 -3.93 -5.15
N PRO A 32 3.42 -3.02 -5.68
CA PRO A 32 3.86 -1.85 -4.94
C PRO A 32 2.71 -0.83 -4.83
N TYR A 33 2.53 -0.24 -3.65
CA TYR A 33 1.57 0.84 -3.42
C TYR A 33 2.14 1.91 -2.48
N GLN A 34 1.67 3.14 -2.61
CA GLN A 34 2.01 4.22 -1.70
C GLN A 34 1.02 4.25 -0.53
N CYS A 35 1.51 4.24 0.70
CA CYS A 35 0.68 4.31 1.88
C CYS A 35 0.20 5.75 2.11
N SER A 36 -1.10 5.91 2.37
CA SER A 36 -1.71 7.22 2.68
C SER A 36 -1.37 7.73 4.08
N LEU A 37 -0.92 6.88 5.00
CA LEU A 37 -0.61 7.26 6.38
C LEU A 37 0.82 7.76 6.54
N CYS A 38 1.80 7.07 5.97
CA CYS A 38 3.22 7.45 6.08
C CYS A 38 3.81 8.03 4.78
N GLY A 39 3.07 8.02 3.67
CA GLY A 39 3.53 8.49 2.37
C GLY A 39 4.57 7.60 1.69
N GLN A 40 5.00 6.51 2.33
CA GLN A 40 6.07 5.63 1.85
C GLN A 40 5.54 4.49 0.97
N TRP A 41 6.45 3.84 0.24
CA TRP A 41 6.10 2.68 -0.58
C TRP A 41 6.12 1.39 0.23
N HIS A 42 5.15 0.52 -0.06
CA HIS A 42 5.04 -0.81 0.51
C HIS A 42 4.69 -1.83 -0.57
N VAL A 43 4.79 -3.11 -0.24
CA VAL A 43 4.35 -4.22 -1.10
C VAL A 43 3.19 -4.92 -0.42
N GLY A 44 2.12 -5.18 -1.16
CA GLY A 44 0.93 -5.86 -0.63
C GLY A 44 0.08 -6.45 -1.74
N GLN A 45 -0.95 -7.20 -1.37
CA GLN A 45 -1.89 -7.73 -2.36
C GLN A 45 -2.70 -6.58 -2.93
N SER A 46 -2.89 -6.55 -4.25
CA SER A 46 -3.91 -5.67 -4.80
C SER A 46 -5.26 -6.24 -4.38
N ASN A 47 -6.08 -5.49 -3.65
CA ASN A 47 -7.47 -5.89 -3.37
C ASN A 47 -8.36 -5.88 -4.63
N GLY A 48 -7.79 -5.96 -5.85
CA GLY A 48 -8.50 -5.85 -7.13
C GLY A 48 -9.14 -4.48 -7.40
N MET A 49 -9.11 -3.58 -6.42
CA MET A 49 -9.79 -2.30 -6.45
C MET A 49 -8.97 -1.30 -7.29
N LYS A 50 -9.27 -1.26 -8.60
CA LYS A 50 -8.61 -0.39 -9.61
C LYS A 50 -8.70 1.11 -9.28
N ARG A 51 -9.67 1.52 -8.47
CA ARG A 51 -9.82 2.87 -7.91
C ARG A 51 -10.40 2.73 -6.52
N ARG A 52 -9.91 3.54 -5.57
CA ARG A 52 -10.61 3.78 -4.30
C ARG A 52 -12.07 4.11 -4.66
N VAL A 53 -13.04 3.37 -4.12
CA VAL A 53 -14.46 3.69 -4.37
C VAL A 53 -14.63 5.15 -4.01
N LYS A 54 -15.00 5.99 -4.99
CA LYS A 54 -15.25 7.40 -4.76
C LYS A 54 -16.56 7.47 -3.97
N THR A 55 -16.46 7.38 -2.65
CA THR A 55 -17.57 7.68 -1.77
C THR A 55 -17.85 9.17 -1.89
N ILE A 56 -19.12 9.56 -1.99
CA ILE A 56 -19.57 10.96 -2.15
C ILE A 56 -19.02 11.84 -1.01
N TYR A 57 -18.69 11.20 0.11
CA TYR A 57 -18.01 11.78 1.25
C TYR A 57 -16.57 11.24 1.31
N ASP A 58 -15.58 12.14 1.34
CA ASP A 58 -14.21 11.84 1.77
C ASP A 58 -14.21 11.60 3.31
N ASN A 59 -15.02 10.66 3.78
CA ASN A 59 -15.30 10.42 5.20
C ASN A 59 -14.16 9.65 5.89
N HIS A 60 -12.93 10.07 5.61
CA HIS A 60 -11.74 9.77 6.39
C HIS A 60 -11.18 11.01 7.08
N GLN A 61 -11.95 12.11 7.15
CA GLN A 61 -11.75 13.06 8.23
C GLN A 61 -12.46 12.54 9.48
N LEU A 62 -11.82 11.57 10.16
CA LEU A 62 -12.05 11.39 11.59
C LEU A 62 -11.56 12.68 12.27
N ARG A 63 -12.42 13.70 12.27
CA ARG A 63 -12.29 14.83 13.17
C ARG A 63 -12.57 14.28 14.56
N PHE A 64 -11.50 13.91 15.26
CA PHE A 64 -11.56 13.80 16.71
C PHE A 64 -11.72 15.23 17.23
N THR A 65 -12.94 15.58 17.64
CA THR A 65 -13.20 16.68 18.59
C THR A 65 -12.90 16.18 19.98
#